data_AF-A0A2K8T2R4-F1
#
_entry.id   AF-A0A2K8T2R4-F1
#
_cell.length_a   1.000
_cell.length_b   1.000
_cell.length_c   1.000
_cell.angle_alpha   90.00
_cell.angle_beta   90.00
_cell.angle_gamma   90.00
#
_symmetry.space_group_name_H-M   'P 1'
#
loop_
_entity.id
_entity.type
_entity.pdbx_description
1 polymer ?
#
loop_
_entity_poly.entity_id
_entity_poly.type
_entity_poly.pdbx_seq_one_letter_code
_entity_poly.pdbx_strand_id
1 'polypeptide(L)'
;MRLPCNGRSLLIRERLQSTNVEEIAVCSVVKAELFYGAMRSNNPTRTLARQQEFLKLFVSLPFDDSTALVYGRIRAELLASGTPIGPNDFQIAAIALTHNLTLVTHNTREFSRVSGLAIEDWEQGRMALR
;
A
#
# COMPACT_ATOMS: atom_id res chain seq x y z
N MET A 1 1.49 3.66 -0.08
CA MET A 1 0.53 3.62 -1.20
C MET A 1 0.42 2.21 -1.75
N ARG A 2 -0.78 1.65 -1.86
CA ARG A 2 -1.06 0.39 -2.56
C ARG A 2 -2.23 0.58 -3.54
N LEU A 3 -1.90 1.06 -4.72
CA LEU A 3 -2.85 1.24 -5.82
C LEU A 3 -2.29 0.60 -7.10
N PRO A 4 -3.15 0.23 -8.06
CA PRO A 4 -2.69 -0.18 -9.38
C PRO A 4 -1.97 0.98 -10.07
N CYS A 5 -0.64 1.05 -9.96
CA CYS A 5 0.21 2.04 -10.64
C CYS A 5 0.32 1.78 -12.16
N ASN A 6 -0.62 1.06 -12.76
CA ASN A 6 -0.70 0.82 -14.21
C ASN A 6 -1.06 2.10 -14.99
N GLY A 7 -1.34 3.20 -14.27
CA GLY A 7 -1.62 4.52 -14.83
C GLY A 7 -2.93 4.57 -15.61
N ARG A 8 -3.87 3.67 -15.37
CA ARG A 8 -5.15 3.69 -16.11
C ARG A 8 -6.17 4.64 -15.49
N SER A 9 -6.12 4.88 -14.18
CA SER A 9 -6.99 5.82 -13.49
C SER A 9 -6.46 7.26 -13.60
N LEU A 10 -7.25 8.15 -14.19
CA LEU A 10 -6.93 9.59 -14.29
C LEU A 10 -6.93 10.25 -12.91
N LEU A 11 -7.89 9.90 -12.05
CA LEU A 11 -8.00 10.46 -10.70
C LEU A 11 -6.77 10.15 -9.84
N ILE A 12 -6.25 8.90 -9.90
CA ILE A 12 -5.02 8.53 -9.20
C ILE A 12 -3.84 9.36 -9.72
N ARG A 13 -3.76 9.61 -11.03
CA ARG A 13 -2.68 10.42 -11.61
C ARG A 13 -2.76 11.88 -11.16
N GLU A 14 -3.95 12.47 -11.20
CA GLU A 14 -4.17 13.85 -10.74
C GLU A 14 -3.86 14.01 -9.25
N ARG A 15 -4.24 13.04 -8.42
CA ARG A 15 -3.89 13.01 -7.00
C ARG A 15 -2.39 12.85 -6.79
N LEU A 16 -1.73 11.95 -7.51
CA LEU A 16 -0.27 11.79 -7.48
C LEU A 16 0.46 13.08 -7.90
N GLN A 17 -0.06 13.82 -8.87
CA GLN A 17 0.54 15.06 -9.37
C GLN A 17 0.29 16.26 -8.45
N SER A 18 -0.81 16.27 -7.72
CA SER A 18 -1.17 17.35 -6.79
C SER A 18 -0.70 17.11 -5.35
N THR A 19 -0.22 15.91 -5.03
CA THR A 19 0.39 15.56 -3.74
C THR A 19 1.90 15.70 -3.82
N ASN A 20 2.52 16.27 -2.78
CA ASN A 20 3.98 16.34 -2.76
C ASN A 20 4.57 14.92 -2.64
N VAL A 21 5.58 14.62 -3.45
CA VAL A 21 6.20 13.28 -3.50
C VAL A 21 6.77 12.86 -2.15
N GLU A 22 7.24 13.82 -1.36
CA GLU A 22 7.79 13.61 -0.01
C GLU A 22 6.72 13.14 1.00
N GLU A 23 5.44 13.41 0.72
CA GLU A 23 4.31 12.94 1.54
C GLU A 23 3.88 11.51 1.15
N ILE A 24 4.49 10.92 0.13
CA ILE A 24 4.14 9.60 -0.39
C ILE A 24 5.25 8.60 -0.11
N ALA A 25 4.89 7.55 0.61
CA ALA A 25 5.73 6.38 0.82
C ALA A 25 5.16 5.12 0.15
N VAL A 26 6.06 4.23 -0.29
CA VAL A 26 5.71 2.90 -0.81
C VAL A 26 6.48 1.85 0.00
N CYS A 27 5.77 0.96 0.67
CA CYS A 27 6.43 -0.08 1.47
C CYS A 27 7.04 -1.17 0.59
N SER A 28 8.07 -1.82 1.14
CA SER A 28 8.82 -2.91 0.50
C SER A 28 7.93 -4.06 -0.01
N VAL A 29 6.84 -4.38 0.70
CA VAL A 29 5.89 -5.42 0.32
C VAL A 29 5.16 -5.06 -0.99
N VAL A 30 4.71 -3.82 -1.13
CA VAL A 30 4.09 -3.34 -2.39
C VAL A 30 5.12 -3.31 -3.52
N LYS A 31 6.36 -2.92 -3.24
CA LYS A 31 7.44 -2.99 -4.25
C LYS A 31 7.68 -4.43 -4.72
N ALA A 32 7.65 -5.42 -3.81
CA ALA A 32 7.77 -6.82 -4.15
C ALA A 32 6.63 -7.29 -5.07
N GLU A 33 5.37 -6.91 -4.79
CA GLU A 33 4.22 -7.19 -5.66
C GLU A 33 4.41 -6.60 -7.07
N LEU A 34 4.87 -5.35 -7.16
CA LEU A 34 5.12 -4.66 -8.43
C LEU A 34 6.26 -5.30 -9.23
N PHE A 35 7.36 -5.69 -8.56
CA PHE A 35 8.48 -6.36 -9.22
C PHE A 35 8.10 -7.77 -9.69
N TYR A 36 7.35 -8.52 -8.89
CA TYR A 36 6.80 -9.80 -9.32
C TYR A 36 5.93 -9.66 -10.57
N GLY A 37 5.02 -8.66 -10.59
CA GLY A 37 4.21 -8.35 -11.76
C GLY A 37 5.04 -7.94 -12.98
N ALA A 38 6.12 -7.18 -12.77
CA ALA A 38 7.05 -6.82 -13.84
C ALA A 38 7.79 -8.03 -14.40
N MET A 39 8.27 -8.94 -13.55
CA MET A 39 8.99 -10.15 -13.96
C MET A 39 8.10 -11.12 -14.76
N ARG A 40 6.78 -11.07 -14.55
CA ARG A 40 5.80 -11.89 -15.29
C ARG A 40 5.25 -11.24 -16.55
N SER A 41 5.70 -10.04 -16.91
CA SER A 41 5.17 -9.31 -18.07
C SER A 41 5.70 -9.87 -19.41
N ASN A 42 5.09 -9.46 -20.52
CA ASN A 42 5.58 -9.80 -21.87
C ASN A 42 6.97 -9.24 -22.18
N ASN A 43 7.43 -8.22 -21.44
CA ASN A 43 8.78 -7.66 -21.57
C ASN A 43 9.35 -7.31 -20.18
N PRO A 44 9.87 -8.31 -19.45
CA PRO A 44 10.28 -8.16 -18.05
C PRO A 44 11.31 -7.06 -17.84
N THR A 45 12.34 -6.99 -18.69
CA THR A 45 13.42 -5.99 -18.59
C THR A 45 12.87 -4.57 -18.68
N ARG A 46 12.03 -4.29 -19.69
CA ARG A 46 11.44 -2.96 -19.87
C ARG A 46 10.46 -2.62 -18.75
N THR A 47 9.62 -3.57 -18.34
CA THR A 47 8.64 -3.32 -17.28
C THR A 47 9.31 -3.10 -15.94
N LEU A 48 10.34 -3.88 -15.60
CA LEU A 48 11.08 -3.74 -14.35
C LEU A 48 11.79 -2.39 -14.27
N ALA A 49 12.51 -1.99 -15.33
CA ALA A 49 13.18 -0.69 -15.38
C ALA A 49 12.20 0.46 -15.15
N ARG A 50 11.02 0.41 -15.78
CA ARG A 50 9.97 1.43 -15.58
C ARG A 50 9.45 1.45 -14.14
N GLN A 51 9.25 0.29 -13.52
CA GLN A 51 8.81 0.23 -12.11
C GLN A 51 9.89 0.78 -11.18
N GLN A 52 11.16 0.46 -11.41
CA GLN A 52 12.27 0.97 -10.62
C GLN A 52 12.38 2.49 -10.72
N GLU A 53 12.32 3.07 -11.92
CA GLU A 53 12.35 4.53 -12.11
C GLU A 53 11.19 5.22 -11.39
N PHE A 54 9.97 4.68 -11.48
CA PHE A 54 8.82 5.24 -10.77
C PHE A 54 8.99 5.14 -9.24
N LEU A 55 9.44 3.99 -8.74
CA LEU A 55 9.55 3.74 -7.30
C LEU A 55 10.74 4.46 -6.64
N LYS A 56 11.71 4.98 -7.40
CA LYS A 56 12.80 5.83 -6.90
C LYS A 56 12.32 7.17 -6.37
N LEU A 57 11.14 7.61 -6.80
CA LEU A 57 10.55 8.88 -6.38
C LEU A 57 10.06 8.85 -4.91
N PHE A 58 9.79 7.66 -4.37
CA PHE A 58 9.11 7.50 -3.08
C PHE A 58 10.01 6.86 -2.03
N VAL A 59 9.83 7.29 -0.78
CA VAL A 59 10.45 6.65 0.38
C VAL A 59 10.01 5.19 0.47
N SER A 60 10.98 4.31 0.74
CA SER A 60 10.76 2.88 0.90
C SER A 60 10.64 2.50 2.36
N LEU A 61 9.45 2.09 2.82
CA LEU A 61 9.27 1.64 4.20
C LEU A 61 9.50 0.12 4.32
N PRO A 62 10.48 -0.34 5.11
CA PRO A 62 10.74 -1.77 5.30
C PRO A 62 9.68 -2.42 6.18
N PHE A 63 9.62 -3.75 6.15
CA PHE A 63 9.00 -4.52 7.24
C PHE A 63 10.12 -4.86 8.23
N ASP A 64 10.17 -4.15 9.34
CA ASP A 64 11.19 -4.29 10.39
C ASP A 64 10.60 -4.86 11.70
N ASP A 65 11.42 -4.97 12.76
CA ASP A 65 10.98 -5.53 14.04
C ASP A 65 9.87 -4.72 14.71
N SER A 66 9.88 -3.39 14.54
CA SER A 66 8.81 -2.52 15.05
C SER A 66 7.49 -2.81 14.36
N THR A 67 7.54 -3.02 13.05
CA THR A 67 6.41 -3.43 12.22
C THR A 67 5.94 -4.84 12.58
N ALA A 68 6.85 -5.76 12.86
CA ALA A 68 6.53 -7.15 13.21
C ALA A 68 5.68 -7.24 14.48
N LEU A 69 5.94 -6.38 15.47
CA LEU A 69 5.13 -6.30 16.68
C LEU A 69 3.68 -5.88 16.37
N VAL A 70 3.51 -4.83 15.56
CA VAL A 70 2.19 -4.33 15.15
C VAL A 70 1.45 -5.36 14.28
N TYR A 71 2.17 -6.06 13.39
CA TYR A 71 1.64 -7.16 12.59
C TYR A 71 1.05 -8.26 13.48
N GLY A 72 1.78 -8.71 14.50
CA GLY A 72 1.34 -9.75 15.42
C GLY A 72 0.03 -9.39 16.10
N ARG A 73 -0.08 -8.15 16.57
CA ARG A 73 -1.29 -7.59 17.16
C ARG A 73 -2.49 -7.63 16.19
N ILE A 74 -2.34 -7.02 15.01
CA ILE A 74 -3.43 -6.95 14.00
C ILE A 74 -3.89 -8.36 13.60
N ARG A 75 -2.93 -9.27 13.39
CA ARG A 75 -3.24 -10.65 13.00
C ARG A 75 -4.00 -11.40 14.08
N ALA A 76 -3.60 -11.27 15.34
CA ALA A 76 -4.33 -11.87 16.45
C ALA A 76 -5.76 -11.33 16.56
N GLU A 77 -5.95 -10.01 16.47
CA GLU A 77 -7.25 -9.35 16.53
C GLU A 77 -8.19 -9.80 15.39
N LEU A 78 -7.71 -9.81 14.14
CA LEU A 78 -8.53 -10.17 12.99
C LEU A 78 -8.84 -11.67 12.92
N LEU A 79 -7.94 -12.54 13.38
CA LEU A 79 -8.21 -13.96 13.48
C LEU A 79 -9.23 -14.27 14.58
N ALA A 80 -9.11 -13.63 15.75
CA ALA A 80 -10.06 -13.78 16.85
C ALA A 80 -11.48 -13.32 16.45
N SER A 81 -11.59 -12.29 15.61
CA SER A 81 -12.88 -11.80 15.08
C SER A 81 -13.39 -12.57 13.85
N GLY A 82 -12.63 -13.55 13.32
CA GLY A 82 -13.03 -14.34 12.15
C GLY A 82 -13.03 -13.54 10.84
N THR A 83 -12.30 -12.42 10.76
CA THR A 83 -12.30 -11.53 9.58
C THR A 83 -10.89 -11.25 9.02
N PRO A 84 -10.08 -12.29 8.75
CA PRO A 84 -8.71 -12.09 8.27
C PRO A 84 -8.67 -11.32 6.94
N ILE A 85 -7.57 -10.61 6.73
CA ILE A 85 -7.19 -9.98 5.46
C ILE A 85 -6.07 -10.80 4.79
N GLY A 86 -5.70 -10.42 3.57
CA GLY A 86 -4.59 -11.07 2.85
C GLY A 86 -3.26 -11.11 3.64
N PRO A 87 -2.39 -12.11 3.41
CA PRO A 87 -1.12 -12.24 4.13
C PRO A 87 -0.15 -11.07 3.91
N ASN A 88 -0.11 -10.52 2.68
CA ASN A 88 0.66 -9.30 2.39
C ASN A 88 -0.04 -8.07 2.96
N ASP A 89 -1.38 -8.06 2.97
CA ASP A 89 -2.21 -6.95 3.45
C ASP A 89 -1.98 -6.71 4.94
N PHE A 90 -1.81 -7.77 5.73
CA PHE A 90 -1.38 -7.65 7.11
C PHE A 90 -0.05 -6.90 7.26
N GLN A 91 0.94 -7.20 6.42
CA GLN A 91 2.23 -6.51 6.47
C GLN A 91 2.08 -5.03 6.05
N ILE A 92 1.29 -4.76 5.02
CA ILE A 92 1.04 -3.40 4.53
C ILE A 92 0.32 -2.55 5.58
N ALA A 93 -0.73 -3.11 6.21
CA ALA A 93 -1.46 -2.46 7.29
C ALA A 93 -0.56 -2.20 8.51
N ALA A 94 0.28 -3.17 8.87
CA ALA A 94 1.22 -3.03 9.98
C ALA A 94 2.23 -1.91 9.73
N ILE A 95 2.80 -1.81 8.53
CA ILE A 95 3.74 -0.73 8.18
C ILE A 95 3.03 0.62 8.27
N ALA A 96 1.83 0.74 7.69
CA ALA A 96 1.07 1.99 7.74
C ALA A 96 0.79 2.45 9.18
N LEU A 97 0.36 1.53 10.05
CA LEU A 97 0.11 1.83 11.47
C LEU A 97 1.38 2.18 12.25
N THR A 98 2.47 1.44 12.01
CA THR A 98 3.76 1.67 12.70
C THR A 98 4.30 3.08 12.45
N HIS A 99 4.08 3.61 11.25
CA HIS A 99 4.51 4.94 10.86
C HIS A 99 3.40 6.01 10.96
N ASN A 100 2.24 5.67 11.53
CA ASN A 100 1.08 6.57 11.66
C ASN A 100 0.65 7.22 10.33
N LEU A 101 0.60 6.43 9.26
CA LEU A 101 0.30 6.85 7.90
C LEU A 101 -1.13 6.47 7.47
N THR A 102 -1.68 7.24 6.53
CA THR A 102 -2.91 6.88 5.81
C THR A 102 -2.59 5.88 4.69
N LEU A 103 -3.24 4.72 4.70
CA LEU A 103 -3.13 3.74 3.63
C LEU A 103 -4.04 4.11 2.46
N VAL A 104 -3.42 4.52 1.36
CA VAL A 104 -4.13 4.73 0.09
C VAL A 104 -4.36 3.38 -0.60
N THR A 105 -5.61 2.97 -0.78
CA THR A 105 -6.01 1.69 -1.40
C THR A 105 -7.45 1.69 -1.94
N HIS A 106 -7.70 0.92 -3.00
CA HIS A 106 -9.07 0.64 -3.46
C HIS A 106 -9.76 -0.43 -2.59
N ASN A 107 -9.00 -1.30 -1.91
CA ASN A 107 -9.56 -2.41 -1.14
C ASN A 107 -9.99 -1.95 0.27
N THR A 108 -10.75 -0.85 0.32
CA THR A 108 -11.16 -0.20 1.57
C THR A 108 -11.93 -1.13 2.49
N ARG A 109 -12.72 -2.06 1.93
CA ARG A 109 -13.52 -3.04 2.68
C ARG A 109 -12.70 -4.02 3.51
N GLU A 110 -11.53 -4.44 3.03
CA GLU A 110 -10.66 -5.34 3.80
C GLU A 110 -9.88 -4.54 4.85
N PHE A 111 -9.27 -3.43 4.44
CA PHE A 111 -8.43 -2.64 5.34
C PHE A 111 -9.22 -1.91 6.43
N SER A 112 -10.50 -1.60 6.22
CA SER A 112 -11.37 -1.00 7.26
C SER A 112 -11.60 -1.91 8.47
N ARG A 113 -11.29 -3.20 8.37
CA ARG A 113 -11.35 -4.15 9.49
C ARG A 113 -10.20 -3.95 10.47
N VAL A 114 -9.10 -3.33 10.03
CA VAL A 114 -7.93 -3.08 10.88
C VAL A 114 -8.20 -1.87 11.76
N SER A 115 -8.32 -2.10 13.07
CA SER A 115 -8.55 -1.02 14.03
C SER A 115 -7.42 0.01 14.02
N GLY A 116 -7.79 1.30 13.97
CA GLY A 116 -6.88 2.44 13.98
C GLY A 116 -6.21 2.76 12.65
N LEU A 117 -6.44 1.98 11.59
CA LEU A 117 -5.83 2.22 10.28
C LEU A 117 -6.62 3.29 9.51
N ALA A 118 -6.02 4.45 9.30
CA ALA A 118 -6.56 5.45 8.38
C ALA A 118 -6.44 4.96 6.93
N ILE A 119 -7.52 5.09 6.16
CA ILE A 119 -7.57 4.67 4.76
C ILE A 119 -8.11 5.80 3.87
N GLU A 120 -7.59 5.90 2.65
CA GLU A 120 -8.14 6.77 1.61
C GLU A 120 -8.25 5.98 0.30
N ASP A 121 -9.35 6.17 -0.42
CA ASP A 121 -9.50 5.69 -1.79
C ASP A 121 -9.31 6.88 -2.73
N TRP A 122 -8.32 6.81 -3.62
CA TRP A 122 -8.10 7.87 -4.61
C TRP A 122 -8.87 7.63 -5.93
N GLU A 123 -9.53 6.47 -6.10
CA GLU A 123 -10.42 6.23 -7.24
C GLU A 123 -11.85 6.71 -7.00
N GLN A 124 -12.27 6.74 -5.74
CA GLN A 124 -13.53 7.33 -5.32
C GLN A 124 -13.18 8.64 -4.62
N GLY A 125 -13.41 9.79 -5.24
CA GLY A 125 -12.95 11.11 -4.76
C GLY A 125 -13.49 11.61 -3.40
N ARG A 126 -13.70 10.74 -2.41
CA ARG A 126 -14.15 11.05 -1.05
C ARG A 126 -13.10 10.62 -0.03
N MET A 127 -12.69 11.56 0.82
CA MET A 127 -12.04 11.26 2.08
C MET A 127 -12.94 10.36 2.93
N ALA A 128 -12.45 9.19 3.36
CA ALA A 128 -13.07 8.49 4.47
C ALA A 128 -12.83 9.33 5.74
N LEU A 129 -13.90 9.78 6.38
CA LEU A 129 -13.85 10.68 7.53
C LEU A 129 -13.16 10.02 8.73
N ARG A 130 -12.47 10.87 9.49
CA ARG A 130 -11.80 10.56 10.77
C ARG A 130 -12.75 10.07 11.84
#